data_AF-A0A0L0HGA8-F1
#
_entry.id   AF-A0A0L0HGA8-F1
#
_cell.length_a   1.000
_cell.length_b   1.000
_cell.length_c   1.000
_cell.angle_alpha   90.00
_cell.angle_beta   90.00
_cell.angle_gamma   90.00
#
_symmetry.space_group_name_H-M   'P 1'
#
loop_
_entity.id
_entity.type
_entity.pdbx_description
1 polymer ?
#
loop_
_entity_poly.entity_id
_entity_poly.type
_entity_poly.pdbx_seq_one_letter_code
_entity_poly.pdbx_strand_id
1 'polypeptide(L)'
;MSVAGTYQTLSSVQRAVRTAWTDLKYHRTSWQDLSDDGTGVANKLLNLVLKKKYARETTAWTPGLSEFEGVTEEYEKKLEEALKAPLDELNEIIVRLTQLLRKMQILYLQLETLIDDTSNNVGERYAYETPLFRSQTLEGHVGLFRKTIDMYATELSLKRRIAESLPNLRDRREAMFHLTAWLQEPYLDLEALREIDGIWELESSVEGGS
;
A
#
# COMPACT_ATOMS: atom_id res chain seq x y z
N MET A 1 -16.91 -21.23 33.74
CA MET A 1 -16.68 -19.77 33.67
C MET A 1 -17.96 -19.05 34.08
N SER A 2 -17.90 -17.99 34.89
CA SER A 2 -19.14 -17.26 35.26
C SER A 2 -19.57 -16.36 34.09
N VAL A 3 -20.88 -16.10 33.99
CA VAL A 3 -21.46 -15.22 32.96
C VAL A 3 -20.78 -13.84 32.95
N ALA A 4 -20.45 -13.29 34.12
CA ALA A 4 -19.75 -12.02 34.24
C ALA A 4 -18.32 -12.05 33.66
N GLY A 5 -17.61 -13.18 33.78
CA GLY A 5 -16.29 -13.36 33.19
C GLY A 5 -16.32 -13.37 31.66
N THR A 6 -17.33 -14.03 31.08
CA THR A 6 -17.55 -14.06 29.63
C THR A 6 -17.82 -12.67 29.04
N TYR A 7 -18.67 -11.87 29.70
CA TYR A 7 -18.96 -10.50 29.26
C TYR A 7 -17.73 -9.59 29.28
N GLN A 8 -16.88 -9.70 30.31
CA GLN A 8 -15.67 -8.90 30.42
C GLN A 8 -14.66 -9.25 29.32
N THR A 9 -14.48 -10.54 29.00
CA THR A 9 -13.60 -10.97 27.91
C THR A 9 -14.11 -10.50 26.55
N LEU A 10 -15.41 -10.64 26.26
CA LEU A 10 -15.98 -10.18 24.98
C LEU A 10 -15.85 -8.66 24.79
N SER A 11 -16.02 -7.87 25.85
CA SER A 11 -15.79 -6.42 25.79
C SER A 11 -14.34 -6.08 25.43
N SER A 12 -13.36 -6.86 25.93
CA SER A 12 -11.95 -6.68 25.57
C SER A 12 -11.67 -7.03 24.10
N VAL A 13 -12.29 -8.10 23.57
CA VAL A 13 -12.21 -8.49 22.15
C VAL A 13 -12.78 -7.39 21.27
N GLN A 14 -13.98 -6.88 21.58
CA GLN A 14 -14.62 -5.77 20.87
C GLN A 14 -13.72 -4.52 20.82
N ARG A 15 -13.07 -4.20 21.94
CA ARG A 15 -12.14 -3.05 22.00
C ARG A 15 -10.92 -3.29 21.12
N ALA A 16 -10.32 -4.47 21.15
CA ALA A 16 -9.17 -4.82 20.32
C ALA A 16 -9.50 -4.69 18.82
N VAL A 17 -10.66 -5.21 18.40
CA VAL A 17 -11.13 -5.10 17.01
C VAL A 17 -11.35 -3.64 16.61
N ARG A 18 -11.98 -2.80 17.46
CA ARG A 18 -12.14 -1.36 17.21
C ARG A 18 -10.81 -0.63 17.02
N THR A 19 -9.83 -0.92 17.86
CA THR A 19 -8.48 -0.35 17.73
C THR A 19 -7.85 -0.78 16.41
N ALA A 20 -7.89 -2.08 16.08
CA ALA A 20 -7.32 -2.60 14.83
C ALA A 20 -7.94 -1.92 13.59
N TRP A 21 -9.25 -1.69 13.57
CA TRP A 21 -9.91 -1.00 12.45
C TRP A 21 -9.46 0.46 12.32
N THR A 22 -9.28 1.14 13.45
CA THR A 22 -8.79 2.52 13.49
C THR A 22 -7.37 2.59 12.92
N ASP A 23 -6.51 1.67 13.35
CA ASP A 23 -5.12 1.59 12.89
C ASP A 23 -5.04 1.19 11.41
N LEU A 24 -5.87 0.25 10.95
CA LEU A 24 -5.95 -0.14 9.54
C LEU A 24 -6.36 1.05 8.66
N LYS A 25 -7.38 1.82 9.07
CA LYS A 25 -7.79 3.04 8.35
C LYS A 25 -6.64 4.04 8.28
N TYR A 26 -5.95 4.28 9.39
CA TYR A 26 -4.79 5.16 9.42
C TYR A 26 -3.66 4.70 8.48
N HIS A 27 -3.34 3.41 8.48
CA HIS A 27 -2.31 2.85 7.60
C HIS A 27 -2.69 2.93 6.12
N ARG A 28 -3.98 2.76 5.76
CA ARG A 28 -4.46 2.93 4.39
C ARG A 28 -4.38 4.37 3.91
N THR A 29 -4.71 5.34 4.76
CA THR A 29 -4.52 6.75 4.44
C THR A 29 -3.03 7.08 4.26
N SER A 30 -2.18 6.62 5.18
CA SER A 30 -0.72 6.81 5.05
C SER A 30 -0.14 6.14 3.80
N TRP A 31 -0.73 5.04 3.34
CA TRP A 31 -0.36 4.42 2.08
C TRP A 31 -0.65 5.35 0.90
N GLN A 32 -1.85 5.94 0.85
CA GLN A 32 -2.23 6.85 -0.22
C GLN A 32 -1.27 8.04 -0.31
N ASP A 33 -0.96 8.67 0.81
CA ASP A 33 -0.04 9.81 0.87
C ASP A 33 1.35 9.45 0.28
N LEU A 34 1.89 8.29 0.68
CA LEU A 34 3.17 7.79 0.14
C LEU A 34 3.10 7.40 -1.34
N SER A 35 1.96 6.88 -1.78
CA SER A 35 1.74 6.49 -3.18
C SER A 35 1.70 7.72 -4.10
N ASP A 36 1.05 8.79 -3.63
CA ASP A 36 0.97 10.09 -4.30
C ASP A 36 2.36 10.74 -4.39
N ASP A 37 3.12 10.75 -3.29
CA ASP A 37 4.53 11.18 -3.27
C ASP A 37 5.35 10.37 -4.29
N GLY A 38 5.18 9.04 -4.27
CA GLY A 38 5.84 8.11 -5.19
C GLY A 38 5.53 8.39 -6.66
N THR A 39 4.31 8.82 -6.98
CA THR A 39 3.93 9.22 -8.34
C THR A 39 4.74 10.43 -8.79
N GLY A 40 4.91 11.42 -7.93
CA GLY A 40 5.72 12.60 -8.20
C GLY A 40 7.17 12.25 -8.51
N VAL A 41 7.76 11.37 -7.69
CA VAL A 41 9.15 10.91 -7.87
C VAL A 41 9.30 10.04 -9.10
N ALA A 42 8.41 9.08 -9.32
CA ALA A 42 8.42 8.20 -10.49
C ALA A 42 8.30 9.00 -11.80
N ASN A 43 7.44 10.03 -11.85
CA ASN A 43 7.32 10.91 -13.00
C ASN A 43 8.61 11.71 -13.26
N LYS A 44 9.24 12.26 -12.22
CA LYS A 44 10.54 12.94 -12.35
C LYS A 44 11.60 11.99 -12.91
N LEU A 45 11.71 10.79 -12.34
CA LEU A 45 12.67 9.76 -12.76
C LEU A 45 12.46 9.36 -14.22
N LEU A 46 11.22 9.10 -14.61
CA LEU A 46 10.84 8.72 -15.96
C LEU A 46 11.18 9.80 -17.00
N ASN A 47 10.94 11.07 -16.68
CA ASN A 47 11.33 12.18 -17.55
C ASN A 47 12.86 12.26 -17.73
N LEU A 48 13.64 11.99 -16.68
CA LEU A 48 15.11 11.95 -16.77
C LEU A 48 15.61 10.76 -17.59
N VAL A 49 15.01 9.57 -17.41
CA VAL A 49 15.34 8.37 -18.19
C VAL A 49 15.06 8.59 -19.68
N LEU A 50 13.90 9.16 -20.01
CA LEU A 50 13.58 9.50 -21.40
C LEU A 50 14.54 10.54 -21.98
N LYS A 51 14.90 11.58 -21.22
CA LYS A 51 15.92 12.58 -21.64
C LYS A 51 17.27 11.92 -21.92
N LYS A 52 17.72 11.01 -21.05
CA LYS A 52 18.97 10.25 -21.25
C LYS A 52 18.93 9.44 -22.54
N LYS A 53 17.79 8.83 -22.87
CA LYS A 53 17.61 8.13 -24.14
C LYS A 53 17.69 9.08 -25.34
N TYR A 54 16.93 10.18 -25.34
CA TYR A 54 16.97 11.14 -26.45
C TYR A 54 18.36 11.73 -26.68
N ALA A 55 19.13 11.93 -25.62
CA ALA A 55 20.51 12.41 -25.72
C ALA A 55 21.48 11.38 -26.35
N ARG A 56 21.18 10.08 -26.23
CA ARG A 56 21.96 9.00 -26.85
C ARG A 56 21.59 8.76 -28.31
N GLU A 57 20.37 9.10 -28.72
CA GLU A 57 19.93 9.06 -30.11
C GLU A 57 20.54 10.27 -30.84
N THR A 58 21.62 10.02 -31.58
CA THR A 58 22.55 10.96 -32.23
C THR A 58 21.89 12.03 -33.13
N THR A 59 20.62 11.89 -33.49
CA THR A 59 19.82 12.88 -34.23
C THR A 59 19.37 14.09 -33.39
N ALA A 60 19.51 14.06 -32.07
CA ALA A 60 19.08 15.14 -31.19
C ALA A 60 20.10 16.29 -31.02
N TRP A 61 21.38 16.05 -31.34
CA TRP A 61 22.43 17.05 -31.21
C TRP A 61 22.51 17.88 -32.50
N THR A 62 22.49 19.21 -32.36
CA THR A 62 22.81 20.09 -33.50
C THR A 62 24.23 19.82 -33.98
N PRO A 63 24.51 19.86 -35.29
CA PRO A 63 25.82 19.51 -35.86
C PRO A 63 27.01 20.22 -35.20
N GLY A 64 26.81 21.46 -34.72
CA GLY A 64 27.86 22.25 -34.05
C GLY A 64 28.18 21.83 -32.60
N LEU A 65 27.37 21.00 -31.95
CA LEU A 65 27.67 20.47 -30.60
C LEU A 65 28.41 19.13 -30.65
N SER A 66 28.22 18.33 -31.72
CA SER A 66 28.97 17.09 -31.96
C SER A 66 30.44 17.32 -32.33
N GLU A 67 30.82 18.56 -32.63
CA GLU A 67 32.20 18.96 -32.94
C GLU A 67 33.07 19.17 -31.68
N PHE A 68 32.47 19.20 -30.48
CA PHE A 68 33.19 19.35 -29.22
C PHE A 68 33.40 17.98 -28.54
N GLU A 69 34.64 17.50 -28.54
CA GLU A 69 35.03 16.27 -27.82
C GLU A 69 34.62 16.34 -26.34
N GLY A 70 33.99 15.27 -25.84
CA GLY A 70 33.64 15.11 -24.42
C GLY A 70 32.33 15.75 -23.95
N VAL A 71 31.69 16.62 -24.74
CA VAL A 71 30.42 17.28 -24.33
C VAL A 71 29.28 16.28 -24.15
N THR A 72 29.19 15.26 -25.00
CA THR A 72 28.20 14.19 -24.88
C THR A 72 28.44 13.34 -23.63
N GLU A 73 29.70 13.01 -23.32
CA GLU A 73 30.07 12.25 -22.11
C GLU A 73 29.79 13.04 -20.82
N GLU A 74 30.13 14.33 -20.80
CA GLU A 74 29.86 15.19 -19.64
C GLU A 74 28.35 15.37 -19.40
N TYR A 75 27.57 15.49 -20.48
CA TYR A 75 26.12 15.56 -20.39
C TYR A 75 25.49 14.25 -19.91
N GLU A 76 25.94 13.10 -20.42
CA GLU A 76 25.50 11.79 -19.94
C GLU A 76 25.82 11.58 -18.46
N LYS A 77 27.03 11.98 -18.03
CA LYS A 77 27.44 11.90 -16.62
C LYS A 77 26.56 12.77 -15.72
N LYS A 78 26.25 14.01 -16.12
CA LYS A 78 25.33 14.89 -15.38
C LYS A 78 23.93 14.30 -15.27
N LEU A 79 23.43 13.65 -16.33
CA LEU A 79 22.14 12.96 -16.28
C LEU A 79 22.17 11.73 -15.37
N GLU A 80 23.26 10.97 -15.37
CA GLU A 80 23.44 9.84 -14.44
C GLU A 80 23.48 10.29 -12.98
N GLU A 81 24.17 11.37 -12.69
CA GLU A 81 24.18 11.98 -11.35
C GLU A 81 22.78 12.48 -10.96
N ALA A 82 22.05 13.11 -11.88
CA ALA A 82 20.68 13.58 -11.64
C ALA A 82 19.66 12.44 -11.45
N LEU A 83 19.93 11.23 -11.95
CA LEU A 83 19.06 10.05 -11.78
C LEU A 83 19.19 9.41 -10.39
N LYS A 84 20.33 9.58 -9.70
CA LYS A 84 20.58 8.93 -8.40
C LYS A 84 19.58 9.37 -7.34
N ALA A 85 19.42 10.67 -7.14
CA ALA A 85 18.56 11.17 -6.06
C ALA A 85 17.08 10.75 -6.20
N PRO A 86 16.42 10.88 -7.38
CA PRO A 86 15.05 10.38 -7.54
C PRO A 86 14.93 8.86 -7.43
N LEU A 87 15.97 8.10 -7.80
CA LEU A 87 15.97 6.64 -7.63
C LEU A 87 16.06 6.26 -6.16
N ASP A 88 16.93 6.91 -5.39
CA ASP A 88 17.06 6.70 -3.95
C ASP A 88 15.78 7.10 -3.21
N GLU A 89 15.18 8.24 -3.58
CA GLU A 89 13.90 8.71 -3.04
C GLU A 89 12.77 7.71 -3.33
N LEU A 90 12.70 7.17 -4.56
CA LEU A 90 11.69 6.17 -4.91
C LEU A 90 11.89 4.86 -4.13
N ASN A 91 13.14 4.42 -3.96
CA ASN A 91 13.46 3.24 -3.15
C ASN A 91 13.08 3.44 -1.69
N GLU A 92 13.30 4.64 -1.13
CA GLU A 92 12.86 4.98 0.22
C GLU A 92 11.34 4.90 0.36
N ILE A 93 10.59 5.40 -0.62
CA ILE A 93 9.12 5.28 -0.66
C ILE A 93 8.70 3.82 -0.65
N ILE A 94 9.31 2.97 -1.47
CA ILE A 94 9.05 1.52 -1.46
C ILE A 94 9.35 0.89 -0.09
N VAL A 95 10.43 1.28 0.57
CA VAL A 95 10.75 0.82 1.94
C VAL A 95 9.67 1.26 2.93
N ARG A 96 9.19 2.50 2.86
CA ARG A 96 8.13 3.01 3.74
C ARG A 96 6.79 2.31 3.49
N LEU A 97 6.40 2.10 2.23
CA LEU A 97 5.22 1.30 1.87
C LEU A 97 5.32 -0.15 2.39
N THR A 98 6.52 -0.75 2.31
CA THR A 98 6.80 -2.07 2.89
C THR A 98 6.59 -2.09 4.40
N GLN A 99 7.04 -1.05 5.10
CA GLN A 99 6.86 -0.93 6.54
C GLN A 99 5.38 -0.76 6.91
N LEU A 100 4.61 0.01 6.13
CA LEU A 100 3.16 0.13 6.33
C LEU A 100 2.45 -1.21 6.14
N LEU A 101 2.75 -1.95 5.06
CA LEU A 101 2.16 -3.27 4.85
C LEU A 101 2.47 -4.21 6.01
N ARG A 102 3.71 -4.20 6.53
CA ARG A 102 4.09 -5.00 7.71
C ARG A 102 3.25 -4.63 8.94
N LYS A 103 2.97 -3.35 9.17
CA LYS A 103 2.09 -2.93 10.27
C LYS A 103 0.67 -3.46 10.09
N MET A 104 0.12 -3.41 8.88
CA MET A 104 -1.19 -4.00 8.59
C MET A 104 -1.21 -5.52 8.81
N GLN A 105 -0.15 -6.23 8.39
CA GLN A 105 0.01 -7.67 8.62
C GLN A 105 0.07 -8.01 10.12
N ILE A 106 0.73 -7.18 10.93
CA ILE A 106 0.75 -7.35 12.39
C ILE A 106 -0.65 -7.24 12.97
N LEU A 107 -1.46 -6.26 12.53
CA LEU A 107 -2.87 -6.15 12.96
C LEU A 107 -3.66 -7.42 12.65
N TYR A 108 -3.48 -7.97 11.45
CA TYR A 108 -4.13 -9.23 11.06
C TYR A 108 -3.69 -10.41 11.94
N LEU A 109 -2.39 -10.60 12.17
CA LEU A 109 -1.88 -11.68 13.03
C LEU A 109 -2.38 -11.56 14.48
N GLN A 110 -2.49 -10.33 14.99
CA GLN A 110 -3.07 -10.08 16.31
C GLN A 110 -4.54 -10.49 16.36
N LEU A 111 -5.30 -10.24 15.29
CA LEU A 111 -6.70 -10.65 15.20
C LEU A 111 -6.87 -12.16 15.01
N GLU A 112 -5.97 -12.83 14.27
CA GLU A 112 -5.95 -14.30 14.21
C GLU A 112 -5.68 -14.91 15.59
N THR A 113 -4.69 -14.37 16.32
CA THR A 113 -4.43 -14.79 17.70
C THR A 113 -5.66 -14.59 18.58
N LEU A 114 -6.39 -13.49 18.36
CA LEU A 114 -7.62 -13.19 19.09
C LEU A 114 -8.75 -14.19 18.81
N ILE A 115 -8.81 -14.78 17.60
CA ILE A 115 -9.73 -15.89 17.29
C ILE A 115 -9.42 -17.09 18.16
N ASP A 116 -8.14 -17.49 18.21
CA ASP A 116 -7.69 -18.65 19.00
C ASP A 116 -7.96 -18.43 20.49
N ASP A 117 -7.61 -17.24 21.00
CA ASP A 117 -7.85 -16.86 22.40
C ASP A 117 -9.34 -16.84 22.74
N THR A 118 -10.18 -16.31 21.85
CA THR A 118 -11.64 -16.27 22.06
C THR A 118 -12.24 -17.68 22.04
N SER A 119 -11.80 -18.52 21.10
CA SER A 119 -12.27 -19.90 20.97
C SER A 119 -11.91 -20.74 22.19
N ASN A 120 -10.67 -20.63 22.67
CA ASN A 120 -10.17 -21.41 23.80
C ASN A 120 -10.69 -20.93 25.16
N ASN A 121 -10.86 -19.62 25.33
CA ASN A 121 -11.22 -19.05 26.63
C ASN A 121 -12.72 -18.79 26.78
N VAL A 122 -13.45 -18.48 25.70
CA VAL A 122 -14.88 -18.13 25.77
C VAL A 122 -15.74 -19.20 25.11
N GLY A 123 -15.24 -19.80 24.03
CA GLY A 123 -15.86 -20.88 23.27
C GLY A 123 -15.93 -20.55 21.79
N GLU A 124 -15.74 -21.56 20.94
CA GLU A 124 -15.68 -21.44 19.47
C GLU A 124 -16.85 -20.65 18.87
N ARG A 125 -18.08 -20.86 19.37
CA ARG A 125 -19.26 -20.14 18.88
C ARG A 125 -19.12 -18.61 18.94
N TYR A 126 -18.32 -18.07 19.85
CA TYR A 126 -18.12 -16.62 19.98
C TYR A 126 -17.09 -16.06 18.99
N ALA A 127 -16.23 -16.91 18.44
CA ALA A 127 -15.33 -16.51 17.37
C ALA A 127 -16.00 -16.61 16.00
N TYR A 128 -16.79 -17.67 15.77
CA TYR A 128 -17.22 -18.06 14.42
C TYR A 128 -18.72 -17.87 14.14
N GLU A 129 -19.59 -17.92 15.14
CA GLU A 129 -21.05 -17.98 14.91
C GLU A 129 -21.79 -16.76 15.48
N THR A 130 -21.30 -16.22 16.59
CA THR A 130 -21.95 -15.13 17.29
C THR A 130 -21.44 -13.80 16.75
N PRO A 131 -22.33 -12.87 16.37
CA PRO A 131 -21.92 -11.53 16.02
C PRO A 131 -21.15 -10.87 17.15
N LEU A 132 -19.98 -10.30 16.82
CA LEU A 132 -19.12 -9.61 17.78
C LEU A 132 -19.68 -8.24 18.13
N PHE A 133 -20.24 -7.52 17.16
CA PHE A 133 -20.96 -6.26 17.40
C PHE A 133 -22.43 -6.38 17.01
N ARG A 134 -22.75 -6.26 15.72
CA ARG A 134 -24.13 -6.24 15.21
C ARG A 134 -24.42 -7.46 14.35
N SER A 135 -23.68 -7.61 13.25
CA SER A 135 -23.95 -8.63 12.25
C SER A 135 -22.73 -9.48 11.88
N GLN A 136 -21.52 -8.96 12.12
CA GLN A 136 -20.28 -9.64 11.78
C GLN A 136 -19.72 -10.43 12.97
N THR A 137 -19.25 -11.65 12.71
CA THR A 137 -18.51 -12.48 13.66
C THR A 137 -17.07 -11.97 13.78
N LEU A 138 -16.33 -12.45 14.79
CA LEU A 138 -14.90 -12.11 14.89
C LEU A 138 -14.14 -12.61 13.66
N GLU A 139 -14.40 -13.84 13.23
CA GLU A 139 -13.86 -14.41 11.98
C GLU A 139 -14.20 -13.53 10.76
N GLY A 140 -15.44 -13.05 10.65
CA GLY A 140 -15.85 -12.15 9.58
C GLY A 140 -14.97 -10.90 9.51
N HIS A 141 -14.71 -10.25 10.65
CA HIS A 141 -13.78 -9.11 10.69
C HIS A 141 -12.36 -9.49 10.24
N VAL A 142 -11.83 -10.61 10.71
CA VAL A 142 -10.49 -11.09 10.31
C VAL A 142 -10.43 -11.35 8.80
N GLY A 143 -11.49 -11.89 8.21
CA GLY A 143 -11.63 -12.07 6.77
C GLY A 143 -11.56 -10.75 5.99
N LEU A 144 -12.20 -9.68 6.48
CA LEU A 144 -12.13 -8.35 5.86
C LEU A 144 -10.71 -7.76 5.94
N PHE A 145 -10.01 -7.95 7.06
CA PHE A 145 -8.60 -7.55 7.19
C PHE A 145 -7.71 -8.29 6.19
N ARG A 146 -7.87 -9.61 6.09
CA ARG A 146 -7.11 -10.43 5.14
C ARG A 146 -7.30 -9.96 3.71
N LYS A 147 -8.56 -9.82 3.27
CA LYS A 147 -8.90 -9.33 1.93
C LYS A 147 -8.25 -7.97 1.65
N THR A 148 -8.29 -7.07 2.62
CA THR A 148 -7.65 -5.75 2.52
C THR A 148 -6.13 -5.89 2.33
N ILE A 149 -5.47 -6.65 3.21
CA ILE A 149 -4.01 -6.79 3.21
C ILE A 149 -3.51 -7.48 1.94
N ASP A 150 -4.23 -8.47 1.42
CA ASP A 150 -3.88 -9.18 0.19
C ASP A 150 -3.86 -8.23 -1.03
N MET A 151 -4.81 -7.27 -1.10
CA MET A 151 -4.82 -6.22 -2.12
C MET A 151 -3.57 -5.34 -2.02
N TYR A 152 -3.26 -4.83 -0.82
CA TYR A 152 -2.07 -4.00 -0.60
C TYR A 152 -0.75 -4.74 -0.82
N ALA A 153 -0.67 -6.03 -0.50
CA ALA A 153 0.50 -6.86 -0.75
C ALA A 153 0.76 -7.05 -2.25
N THR A 154 -0.30 -7.26 -3.02
CA THR A 154 -0.24 -7.39 -4.48
C THR A 154 0.15 -6.06 -5.11
N GLU A 155 -0.45 -4.96 -4.67
CA GLU A 155 -0.12 -3.61 -5.14
C GLU A 155 1.34 -3.23 -4.81
N LEU A 156 1.84 -3.52 -3.61
CA LEU A 156 3.26 -3.29 -3.26
C LEU A 156 4.19 -4.03 -4.21
N SER A 157 3.83 -5.26 -4.58
CA SER A 157 4.63 -6.09 -5.48
C SER A 157 4.69 -5.48 -6.88
N LEU A 158 3.59 -4.90 -7.36
CA LEU A 158 3.57 -4.14 -8.61
C LEU A 158 4.48 -2.91 -8.52
N LYS A 159 4.32 -2.08 -7.48
CA LYS A 159 5.11 -0.84 -7.31
C LYS A 159 6.61 -1.14 -7.22
N ARG A 160 7.02 -2.21 -6.54
CA ARG A 160 8.42 -2.67 -6.53
C ARG A 160 8.94 -3.00 -7.93
N ARG A 161 8.19 -3.80 -8.70
CA ARG A 161 8.57 -4.15 -10.08
C ARG A 161 8.69 -2.90 -10.96
N ILE A 162 7.77 -1.95 -10.81
CA ILE A 162 7.84 -0.66 -11.50
C ILE A 162 9.13 0.05 -11.11
N ALA A 163 9.41 0.26 -9.82
CA ALA A 163 10.61 0.96 -9.34
C ALA A 163 11.92 0.30 -9.85
N GLU A 164 12.00 -1.03 -9.84
CA GLU A 164 13.14 -1.79 -10.36
C GLU A 164 13.33 -1.66 -11.88
N SER A 165 12.23 -1.53 -12.62
CA SER A 165 12.25 -1.39 -14.09
C SER A 165 12.59 0.01 -14.56
N LEU A 166 12.23 1.06 -13.79
CA LEU A 166 12.31 2.45 -14.21
C LEU A 166 13.68 2.89 -14.73
N PRO A 167 14.82 2.55 -14.08
CA PRO A 167 16.15 2.96 -14.55
C PRO A 167 16.53 2.42 -15.94
N ASN A 168 15.92 1.32 -16.35
CA ASN A 168 16.27 0.58 -17.56
C ASN A 168 15.25 0.76 -18.70
N LEU A 169 14.21 1.57 -18.49
CA LEU A 169 13.16 1.79 -19.48
C LEU A 169 13.68 2.42 -20.76
N ARG A 170 13.21 1.89 -21.89
CA ARG A 170 13.59 2.36 -23.23
C ARG A 170 12.40 2.81 -24.07
N ASP A 171 11.18 2.37 -23.76
CA ASP A 171 9.98 2.77 -24.49
C ASP A 171 9.14 3.76 -23.69
N ARG A 172 8.78 4.87 -24.33
CA ARG A 172 7.89 5.89 -23.73
C ARG A 172 6.51 5.33 -23.43
N ARG A 173 6.01 4.39 -24.24
CA ARG A 173 4.70 3.76 -23.98
C ARG A 173 4.74 2.88 -22.74
N GLU A 174 5.78 2.05 -22.62
CA GLU A 174 6.02 1.23 -21.42
C GLU A 174 6.19 2.10 -20.17
N ALA A 175 6.92 3.21 -20.30
CA ALA A 175 7.09 4.16 -19.23
C ALA A 175 5.75 4.78 -18.78
N MET A 176 4.92 5.20 -19.73
CA MET A 176 3.59 5.75 -19.42
C MET A 176 2.65 4.70 -18.83
N PHE A 177 2.76 3.45 -19.29
CA PHE A 177 2.03 2.33 -18.70
C PHE A 177 2.41 2.13 -17.23
N HIS A 178 3.70 2.14 -16.89
CA HIS A 178 4.15 2.04 -15.50
C HIS A 178 3.70 3.22 -14.63
N LEU A 179 3.77 4.45 -15.13
CA LEU A 179 3.29 5.62 -14.39
C LEU A 179 1.78 5.54 -14.14
N THR A 180 1.02 5.10 -15.15
CA THR A 180 -0.43 4.92 -15.05
C THR A 180 -0.76 3.80 -14.06
N ALA A 181 -0.06 2.67 -14.13
CA ALA A 181 -0.24 1.56 -13.21
C ALA A 181 0.10 1.96 -11.76
N TRP A 182 1.15 2.76 -11.56
CA TRP A 182 1.47 3.30 -10.23
C TRP A 182 0.35 4.19 -9.70
N LEU A 183 -0.17 5.10 -10.53
CA LEU A 183 -1.19 6.08 -10.15
C LEU A 183 -2.57 5.44 -9.89
N GLN A 184 -2.96 4.45 -10.70
CA GLN A 184 -4.29 3.86 -10.64
C GLN A 184 -4.42 2.74 -9.60
N GLU A 185 -3.29 2.24 -9.09
CA GLU A 185 -3.24 1.16 -8.10
C GLU A 185 -4.19 0.00 -8.40
N PRO A 186 -4.04 -0.66 -9.57
CA PRO A 186 -5.05 -1.54 -10.15
C PRO A 186 -5.39 -2.76 -9.28
N TYR A 187 -4.56 -3.10 -8.30
CA TYR A 187 -4.83 -4.19 -7.37
C TYR A 187 -5.58 -3.76 -6.10
N LEU A 188 -5.81 -2.46 -5.92
CA LEU A 188 -6.70 -1.92 -4.89
C LEU A 188 -8.10 -1.77 -5.47
N ASP A 189 -8.94 -2.77 -5.21
CA ASP A 189 -10.36 -2.70 -5.54
C ASP A 189 -11.06 -1.66 -4.65
N LEU A 190 -11.21 -0.44 -5.18
CA LEU A 190 -11.81 0.67 -4.46
C LEU A 190 -13.29 0.42 -4.09
N GLU A 191 -14.01 -0.39 -4.86
CA GLU A 191 -15.39 -0.74 -4.55
C GLU A 191 -15.42 -1.69 -3.35
N ALA A 192 -14.59 -2.74 -3.37
CA ALA A 192 -14.44 -3.64 -2.23
C ALA A 192 -13.96 -2.92 -0.97
N LEU A 193 -13.00 -1.99 -1.08
CA LEU A 193 -12.53 -1.20 0.07
C LEU A 193 -13.63 -0.31 0.66
N ARG A 194 -14.47 0.31 -0.19
CA ARG A 194 -15.62 1.09 0.27
C ARG A 194 -16.70 0.22 0.92
N GLU A 195 -16.95 -0.97 0.37
CA GLU A 195 -17.87 -1.93 0.99
C GLU A 195 -17.36 -2.34 2.38
N ILE A 196 -16.07 -2.66 2.50
CA ILE A 196 -15.43 -2.99 3.77
C ILE A 196 -15.57 -1.82 4.78
N ASP A 197 -15.36 -0.59 4.33
CA ASP A 197 -15.54 0.61 5.17
C ASP A 197 -17.00 0.78 5.60
N GLY A 198 -17.95 0.57 4.68
CA GLY A 198 -19.38 0.63 4.98
C GLY A 198 -19.82 -0.43 6.00
N ILE A 199 -19.30 -1.67 5.88
CA ILE A 199 -19.51 -2.72 6.88
C ILE A 199 -18.99 -2.24 8.25
N TRP A 200 -17.77 -1.70 8.30
CA TRP A 200 -17.21 -1.22 9.56
C TRP A 200 -17.99 -0.04 10.15
N GLU A 201 -18.44 0.92 9.34
CA GLU A 201 -19.25 2.05 9.80
C GLU A 201 -20.58 1.57 10.40
N LEU A 202 -21.23 0.59 9.78
CA LEU A 202 -22.44 -0.03 10.30
C LEU A 202 -22.18 -0.75 11.63
N GLU A 203 -21.14 -1.58 11.72
CA GLU A 203 -20.78 -2.33 12.93
C GLU A 203 -20.32 -1.42 14.09
N SER A 204 -19.63 -0.33 13.77
CA SER A 204 -19.03 0.57 14.76
C SER A 204 -19.97 1.64 15.27
N SER A 205 -21.03 1.97 14.51
CA SER A 205 -22.04 2.94 14.91
C SER A 205 -22.70 2.55 16.25
N VAL A 206 -22.99 3.53 17.09
CA VAL A 206 -23.74 3.35 18.33
C VAL A 206 -25.21 3.50 17.96
N GLU A 207 -26.06 2.50 18.21
CA GLU A 207 -27.50 2.75 18.12
C GLU A 207 -27.85 3.84 19.13
N GLY A 208 -28.51 4.89 18.63
CA GLY A 208 -28.96 6.00 19.44
C GLY A 208 -29.74 5.49 20.64
N GLY A 209 -29.44 6.07 21.80
CA GLY A 209 -30.20 5.82 23.01
C GLY A 209 -31.69 6.04 22.77
N SER A 210 -32.49 5.13 23.30
CA SER A 210 -33.85 5.35 23.75
C SER A 210 -34.10 4.39 24.91
#